data_AF-A0A9W6TYK8-F1
#
_entry.id   AF-A0A9W6TYK8-F1
#
_cell.length_a   1.000
_cell.length_b   1.000
_cell.length_c   1.000
_cell.angle_alpha   90.00
_cell.angle_beta   90.00
_cell.angle_gamma   90.00
#
_symmetry.space_group_name_H-M   'P 1'
#
loop_
_entity.id
_entity.type
_entity.pdbx_description
1 polymer ?
#
loop_
_entity_poly.entity_id
_entity_poly.type
_entity_poly.pdbx_seq_one_letter_code
_entity_poly.pdbx_strand_id
1 'polypeptide(L)'
;MQNFYESIPKSKLKKFPMNPHFELPFRMCVASPSGSGKSNTVLYIIALLSKCFTKIVICTKTNETLYDHLKDTIDNVQVIEEGQICAMSEFDSETSKLIIFDDLVMEPKRTQAQISQYFIRGRKQGWSMIYISQSYFGIPKTIRINAQYIILGRNLTQRDLGIICRDFPTDIPIKTFIDLYKRTISEKMTTMLMDIINRMIYKNVIEPVCDL
;
A
#
# COMPACT_ATOMS: atom_id res chain seq x y z
N MET A 1 7.74 26.25 -15.11
CA MET A 1 7.59 25.13 -16.08
C MET A 1 6.10 24.99 -16.35
N GLN A 2 5.66 24.93 -17.61
CA GLN A 2 4.25 24.75 -17.94
C GLN A 2 3.83 23.30 -17.70
N ASN A 3 2.74 23.06 -16.98
CA ASN A 3 2.21 21.72 -16.76
C ASN A 3 1.30 21.31 -17.92
N PHE A 4 1.83 20.55 -18.88
CA PHE A 4 1.07 20.14 -20.06
C PHE A 4 -0.15 19.25 -19.73
N TYR A 5 -0.21 18.60 -18.57
CA TYR A 5 -1.40 17.83 -18.18
C TYR A 5 -2.65 18.71 -18.02
N GLU A 6 -2.47 19.96 -17.62
CA GLU A 6 -3.57 20.93 -17.49
C GLU A 6 -4.14 21.34 -18.86
N SER A 7 -3.37 21.18 -19.94
CA SER A 7 -3.81 21.47 -21.31
C SER A 7 -4.54 20.30 -21.98
N ILE A 8 -4.49 19.10 -21.39
CA ILE A 8 -5.17 17.92 -21.94
C ILE A 8 -6.68 18.04 -21.66
N PRO A 9 -7.55 17.86 -22.66
CA PRO A 9 -8.99 17.84 -22.43
C PRO A 9 -9.36 16.81 -21.36
N LYS A 10 -10.08 17.23 -20.30
CA LYS A 10 -10.46 16.35 -19.17
C LYS A 10 -11.22 15.09 -19.60
N SER A 11 -11.87 15.08 -20.76
CA SER A 11 -12.53 13.92 -21.35
C SER A 11 -11.56 12.83 -21.83
N LYS A 12 -10.30 13.17 -22.12
CA LYS A 12 -9.23 12.23 -22.52
C LYS A 12 -8.47 11.66 -21.32
N LEU A 13 -8.69 12.20 -20.13
CA LEU A 13 -8.05 11.72 -18.90
C LEU A 13 -8.92 10.64 -18.26
N LYS A 14 -8.30 9.53 -17.86
CA LYS A 14 -8.98 8.53 -17.02
C LYS A 14 -9.41 9.17 -15.71
N LYS A 15 -10.64 8.89 -15.30
CA LYS A 15 -11.19 9.38 -14.04
C LYS A 15 -11.25 8.22 -13.05
N PHE A 16 -10.67 8.44 -11.88
CA PHE A 16 -10.78 7.52 -10.76
C PHE A 16 -11.67 8.14 -9.67
N PRO A 17 -12.32 7.32 -8.83
CA PRO A 17 -13.06 7.82 -7.68
C PRO A 17 -12.16 8.70 -6.82
N MET A 18 -12.72 9.80 -6.31
CA MET A 18 -12.02 10.65 -5.35
C MET A 18 -12.23 10.09 -3.94
N ASN A 19 -11.17 10.12 -3.13
CA ASN A 19 -11.21 9.75 -1.73
C ASN A 19 -10.44 10.79 -0.90
N PRO A 20 -10.92 11.18 0.29
CA PRO A 20 -10.23 12.18 1.10
C PRO A 20 -8.90 11.69 1.69
N HIS A 21 -8.66 10.38 1.76
CA HIS A 21 -7.47 9.81 2.40
C HIS A 21 -6.40 9.34 1.41
N PHE A 22 -6.78 8.94 0.18
CA PHE A 22 -5.83 8.40 -0.80
C PHE A 22 -6.12 8.87 -2.22
N GLU A 23 -5.05 9.17 -2.96
CA GLU A 23 -5.13 9.43 -4.40
C GLU A 23 -5.13 8.11 -5.18
N LEU A 24 -6.12 7.91 -6.05
CA LEU A 24 -6.23 6.69 -6.86
C LEU A 24 -5.75 6.90 -8.30
N PRO A 25 -5.02 5.93 -8.89
CA PRO A 25 -4.57 4.67 -8.28
C PRO A 25 -3.27 4.84 -7.49
N PHE A 26 -3.14 4.17 -6.34
CA PHE A 26 -1.96 4.28 -5.48
C PHE A 26 -1.04 3.05 -5.47
N ARG A 27 0.15 3.22 -4.89
CA ARG A 27 1.08 2.15 -4.55
C ARG A 27 1.42 2.22 -3.07
N MET A 28 1.17 1.15 -2.34
CA MET A 28 1.35 1.10 -0.90
C MET A 28 2.19 -0.10 -0.47
N CYS A 29 3.08 0.12 0.48
CA CYS A 29 3.77 -0.94 1.21
C CYS A 29 3.25 -0.98 2.65
N VAL A 30 2.91 -2.16 3.15
CA VAL A 30 2.56 -2.40 4.56
C VAL A 30 3.62 -3.32 5.14
N ALA A 31 4.49 -2.77 5.98
CA ALA A 31 5.61 -3.48 6.57
C ALA A 31 5.43 -3.53 8.10
N SER A 32 5.14 -4.71 8.62
CA SER A 32 5.02 -4.85 10.07
C SER A 32 5.23 -6.30 10.53
N PRO A 33 5.90 -6.56 11.67
CA PRO A 33 6.10 -7.91 12.19
C PRO A 33 4.82 -8.73 12.34
N SER A 34 4.92 -10.05 12.50
CA SER A 34 3.72 -10.89 12.74
C SER A 34 2.95 -10.44 14.00
N GLY A 35 1.61 -10.59 13.98
CA GLY A 35 0.73 -10.24 15.11
C GLY A 35 0.55 -8.74 15.39
N SER A 36 1.03 -7.87 14.51
CA SER A 36 1.01 -6.41 14.69
C SER A 36 -0.18 -5.67 14.07
N GLY A 37 -1.09 -6.38 13.40
CA GLY A 37 -2.31 -5.80 12.81
C GLY A 37 -2.22 -5.40 11.33
N LYS A 38 -1.30 -5.99 10.54
CA LYS A 38 -1.18 -5.74 9.09
C LYS A 38 -2.50 -5.91 8.34
N SER A 39 -3.07 -7.11 8.39
CA SER A 39 -4.27 -7.47 7.65
C SER A 39 -5.46 -6.62 8.12
N ASN A 40 -5.57 -6.34 9.42
CA ASN A 40 -6.56 -5.42 9.98
C ASN A 40 -6.40 -3.98 9.44
N THR A 41 -5.17 -3.48 9.34
CA THR A 41 -4.90 -2.14 8.79
C THR A 41 -5.30 -2.07 7.32
N VAL A 42 -5.03 -3.12 6.55
CA VAL A 42 -5.44 -3.21 5.15
C VAL A 42 -6.95 -3.27 5.01
N LEU A 43 -7.66 -4.04 5.85
CA LEU A 43 -9.12 -4.01 5.88
C LEU A 43 -9.67 -2.61 6.20
N TYR A 44 -9.09 -1.93 7.18
CA TYR A 44 -9.50 -0.58 7.52
C TYR A 44 -9.34 0.38 6.34
N ILE A 45 -8.23 0.28 5.60
CA ILE A 45 -8.01 1.04 4.36
C ILE A 45 -9.07 0.69 3.30
N ILE A 46 -9.39 -0.59 3.11
CA ILE A 46 -10.45 -1.00 2.18
C ILE A 46 -11.80 -0.40 2.57
N ALA A 47 -12.12 -0.34 3.87
CA ALA A 47 -13.33 0.29 4.37
C ALA A 47 -13.35 1.81 4.10
N LEU A 48 -12.23 2.51 4.32
CA LEU A 48 -12.07 3.94 3.96
C LEU A 48 -12.22 4.17 2.46
N LEU A 49 -11.83 3.19 1.65
CA LEU A 49 -11.94 3.19 0.19
C LEU A 49 -13.20 2.49 -0.30
N SER A 50 -14.22 2.36 0.54
CA SER A 50 -15.49 1.75 0.15
C SER A 50 -16.02 2.41 -1.14
N LYS A 51 -16.52 1.57 -2.05
CA LYS A 51 -17.03 1.98 -3.38
C LYS A 51 -15.99 2.60 -4.33
N CYS A 52 -14.70 2.62 -3.97
CA CYS A 52 -13.66 3.13 -4.86
C CYS A 52 -13.12 2.09 -5.84
N PHE A 53 -13.45 0.81 -5.67
CA PHE A 53 -12.94 -0.29 -6.50
C PHE A 53 -14.09 -1.13 -7.06
N THR A 54 -14.01 -1.45 -8.35
CA THR A 54 -14.93 -2.38 -9.02
C THR A 54 -14.54 -3.84 -8.79
N LYS A 55 -13.26 -4.08 -8.48
CA LYS A 55 -12.68 -5.39 -8.20
C LYS A 55 -11.59 -5.27 -7.14
N ILE A 56 -11.59 -6.20 -6.19
CA ILE A 56 -10.48 -6.41 -5.26
C ILE A 56 -9.92 -7.81 -5.50
N VAL A 57 -8.62 -7.91 -5.73
CA VAL A 57 -7.89 -9.18 -5.90
C VAL A 57 -6.87 -9.31 -4.77
N ILE A 58 -6.89 -10.42 -4.06
CA ILE A 58 -5.92 -10.75 -3.02
C ILE A 58 -5.12 -11.95 -3.50
N CYS A 59 -3.83 -11.75 -3.70
CA CYS A 59 -2.87 -12.81 -3.99
C CYS A 59 -2.16 -13.17 -2.68
N THR A 60 -2.32 -14.41 -2.23
CA THR A 60 -1.70 -14.94 -1.02
C THR A 60 -1.20 -16.37 -1.25
N LYS A 61 -0.37 -16.88 -0.34
CA LYS A 61 0.04 -18.29 -0.35
C LYS A 61 -1.06 -19.21 0.16
N THR A 62 -1.75 -18.79 1.22
CA THR A 62 -2.80 -19.54 1.88
C THR A 62 -3.90 -18.56 2.28
N ASN A 63 -5.15 -18.90 2.02
CA ASN A 63 -6.28 -18.07 2.41
C ASN A 63 -6.36 -17.88 3.94
N GLU A 64 -6.77 -16.69 4.38
CA GLU A 64 -7.01 -16.35 5.78
C GLU A 64 -8.51 -16.13 6.01
N THR A 65 -9.03 -16.48 7.20
CA THR A 65 -10.43 -16.24 7.58
C THR A 65 -10.87 -14.79 7.39
N LEU A 66 -9.92 -13.86 7.52
CA LEU A 66 -10.16 -12.43 7.33
C LEU A 66 -10.58 -12.09 5.89
N TYR A 67 -10.03 -12.80 4.91
CA TYR A 67 -10.36 -12.60 3.49
C TYR A 67 -11.70 -13.23 3.12
N ASP A 68 -12.08 -14.32 3.78
CA ASP A 68 -13.43 -14.87 3.63
C ASP A 68 -14.46 -13.89 4.17
N HIS A 69 -14.23 -13.32 5.36
CA HIS A 69 -15.10 -12.26 5.87
C HIS A 69 -15.19 -11.05 4.92
N LEU A 70 -14.07 -10.69 4.26
CA LEU A 70 -14.08 -9.62 3.26
C LEU A 70 -14.93 -9.96 2.04
N LYS A 71 -14.86 -11.20 1.53
CA LYS A 71 -15.71 -11.67 0.42
C LYS A 71 -17.19 -11.62 0.78
N ASP A 72 -17.52 -11.96 2.02
CA ASP A 72 -18.91 -11.95 2.50
C ASP A 72 -19.46 -10.53 2.68
N THR A 73 -18.57 -9.55 2.84
CA THR A 73 -18.94 -8.14 3.13
C THR A 73 -18.90 -7.24 1.89
N ILE A 74 -18.02 -7.54 0.92
CA ILE A 74 -17.78 -6.69 -0.24
C ILE A 74 -17.93 -7.51 -1.52
N ASP A 75 -18.75 -7.00 -2.44
CA ASP A 75 -18.91 -7.61 -3.76
C ASP A 75 -17.61 -7.61 -4.57
N ASN A 76 -17.47 -8.58 -5.47
CA ASN A 76 -16.37 -8.66 -6.44
C ASN A 76 -14.96 -8.80 -5.83
N VAL A 77 -14.85 -9.37 -4.63
CA VAL A 77 -13.57 -9.80 -4.05
C VAL A 77 -13.16 -11.16 -4.62
N GLN A 78 -11.91 -11.30 -5.03
CA GLN A 78 -11.31 -12.57 -5.47
C GLN A 78 -10.04 -12.84 -4.67
N VAL A 79 -9.91 -14.05 -4.14
CA VAL A 79 -8.67 -14.52 -3.51
C VAL A 79 -8.03 -15.53 -4.46
N ILE A 80 -6.75 -15.33 -4.72
CA ILE A 80 -5.89 -16.19 -5.53
C ILE A 80 -4.83 -16.75 -4.58
N GLU A 81 -4.80 -18.07 -4.46
CA GLU A 81 -3.92 -18.78 -3.52
C GLU A 81 -2.66 -19.31 -4.22
N GLU A 82 -1.84 -20.06 -3.47
CA GLU A 82 -0.62 -20.71 -3.97
C GLU A 82 0.42 -19.74 -4.53
N GLY A 83 0.38 -18.47 -4.11
CA GLY A 83 1.31 -17.44 -4.57
C GLY A 83 1.14 -17.06 -6.04
N GLN A 84 0.00 -17.41 -6.66
CA GLN A 84 -0.29 -17.06 -8.04
C GLN A 84 -0.69 -15.59 -8.19
N ILE A 85 -0.30 -15.00 -9.32
CA ILE A 85 -0.57 -13.59 -9.66
C ILE A 85 -1.36 -13.54 -10.97
N CYS A 86 -2.55 -12.95 -10.96
CA CYS A 86 -3.34 -12.74 -12.18
C CYS A 86 -2.62 -11.79 -13.16
N ALA A 87 -2.82 -11.97 -14.47
CA ALA A 87 -2.29 -11.04 -15.45
C ALA A 87 -3.13 -9.75 -15.49
N MET A 88 -2.47 -8.59 -15.55
CA MET A 88 -3.19 -7.29 -15.65
C MET A 88 -4.14 -7.24 -16.84
N SER A 89 -3.81 -7.93 -17.94
CA SER A 89 -4.57 -8.00 -19.18
C SER A 89 -5.89 -8.76 -19.07
N GLU A 90 -6.11 -9.52 -18.00
CA GLU A 90 -7.38 -10.21 -17.75
C GLU A 90 -8.50 -9.24 -17.33
N PHE A 91 -8.15 -7.97 -17.05
CA PHE A 91 -9.05 -6.96 -16.52
C PHE A 91 -9.09 -5.73 -17.43
N ASP A 92 -10.19 -5.00 -17.38
CA ASP A 92 -10.34 -3.75 -18.12
C ASP A 92 -9.34 -2.69 -17.63
N SER A 93 -9.06 -1.67 -18.43
CA SER A 93 -8.15 -0.59 -18.05
C SER A 93 -8.84 0.68 -17.57
N GLU A 94 -10.17 0.72 -17.60
CA GLU A 94 -10.99 1.92 -17.42
C GLU A 94 -11.52 2.10 -15.99
N THR A 95 -11.66 0.99 -15.26
CA THR A 95 -12.18 0.97 -13.89
C THR A 95 -11.07 1.00 -12.85
N SER A 96 -11.41 1.50 -11.66
CA SER A 96 -10.52 1.46 -10.49
C SER A 96 -10.55 0.09 -9.85
N LYS A 97 -9.38 -0.54 -9.66
CA LYS A 97 -9.23 -1.89 -9.09
C LYS A 97 -8.15 -1.90 -8.03
N LEU A 98 -8.23 -2.84 -7.09
CA LEU A 98 -7.23 -3.04 -6.05
C LEU A 98 -6.64 -4.44 -6.14
N ILE A 99 -5.31 -4.54 -6.12
CA ILE A 99 -4.61 -5.82 -5.94
C ILE A 99 -3.75 -5.76 -4.67
N ILE A 100 -3.84 -6.82 -3.87
CA ILE A 100 -3.15 -6.98 -2.60
C ILE A 100 -2.24 -8.20 -2.72
N PHE A 101 -0.95 -8.02 -2.46
CA PHE A 101 0.04 -9.10 -2.42
C PHE A 101 0.38 -9.37 -0.95
N ASP A 102 -0.14 -10.46 -0.39
CA ASP A 102 0.03 -10.78 1.03
C ASP A 102 1.03 -11.91 1.28
N ASP A 103 1.99 -11.61 2.15
CA ASP A 103 3.12 -12.46 2.57
C ASP A 103 3.83 -13.23 1.44
N LEU A 104 3.89 -12.65 0.24
CA LEU A 104 4.50 -13.28 -0.93
C LEU A 104 6.03 -13.12 -1.00
N VAL A 105 6.68 -12.54 0.02
CA VAL A 105 8.11 -12.18 0.01
C VAL A 105 9.03 -13.35 -0.36
N MET A 106 8.65 -14.56 0.04
CA MET A 106 9.44 -15.78 -0.17
C MET A 106 9.14 -16.48 -1.50
N GLU A 107 8.22 -15.94 -2.32
CA GLU A 107 7.88 -16.53 -3.60
C GLU A 107 9.02 -16.41 -4.62
N PRO A 108 9.08 -17.31 -5.63
CA PRO A 108 10.15 -17.34 -6.61
C PRO A 108 10.35 -15.98 -7.31
N LYS A 109 11.57 -15.76 -7.83
CA LYS A 109 11.92 -14.53 -8.56
C LYS A 109 10.95 -14.17 -9.68
N ARG A 110 10.34 -15.18 -10.34
CA ARG A 110 9.32 -14.98 -11.38
C ARG A 110 8.09 -14.27 -10.82
N THR A 111 7.56 -14.74 -9.68
CA THR A 111 6.42 -14.13 -8.98
C THR A 111 6.77 -12.71 -8.53
N GLN A 112 7.93 -12.50 -7.90
CA GLN A 112 8.38 -11.16 -7.50
C GLN A 112 8.55 -10.20 -8.69
N ALA A 113 8.96 -10.72 -9.86
CA ALA A 113 9.04 -9.93 -11.09
C ALA A 113 7.65 -9.52 -11.60
N GLN A 114 6.65 -10.42 -11.54
CA GLN A 114 5.26 -10.08 -11.87
C GLN A 114 4.71 -8.99 -10.94
N ILE A 115 4.91 -9.12 -9.63
CA ILE A 115 4.50 -8.11 -8.66
C ILE A 115 5.20 -6.77 -8.93
N SER A 116 6.50 -6.81 -9.25
CA SER A 116 7.25 -5.58 -9.61
C SER A 116 6.67 -4.91 -10.85
N GLN A 117 6.19 -5.66 -11.86
CA GLN A 117 5.52 -5.07 -13.01
C GLN A 117 4.22 -4.34 -12.62
N TYR A 118 3.45 -4.87 -11.66
CA TYR A 118 2.29 -4.15 -11.12
C TYR A 118 2.68 -2.79 -10.52
N PHE A 119 3.73 -2.73 -9.70
CA PHE A 119 4.18 -1.47 -9.11
C PHE A 119 4.77 -0.45 -10.12
N ILE A 120 5.23 -0.92 -11.28
CA ILE A 120 5.75 -0.04 -12.35
C ILE A 120 4.62 0.42 -13.28
N ARG A 121 3.71 -0.47 -13.69
CA ARG A 121 2.77 -0.26 -14.81
C ARG A 121 1.30 -0.30 -14.43
N GLY A 122 0.95 -0.88 -13.27
CA GLY A 122 -0.43 -1.15 -12.86
C GLY A 122 -1.32 0.10 -12.82
N ARG A 123 -0.78 1.24 -12.37
CA ARG A 123 -1.53 2.51 -12.30
C ARG A 123 -2.13 2.93 -13.63
N LYS A 124 -1.42 2.73 -14.75
CA LYS A 124 -1.92 3.09 -16.09
C LYS A 124 -3.12 2.24 -16.52
N GLN A 125 -3.29 1.08 -15.87
CA GLN A 125 -4.38 0.13 -16.08
C GLN A 125 -5.43 0.19 -14.95
N GLY A 126 -5.40 1.25 -14.12
CA GLY A 126 -6.38 1.47 -13.07
C GLY A 126 -6.18 0.65 -11.80
N TRP A 127 -5.01 0.01 -11.63
CA TRP A 127 -4.68 -0.75 -10.43
C TRP A 127 -4.07 0.14 -9.34
N SER A 128 -4.68 0.08 -8.16
CA SER A 128 -4.02 0.36 -6.90
C SER A 128 -3.38 -0.92 -6.37
N MET A 129 -2.21 -0.80 -5.76
CA MET A 129 -1.42 -1.94 -5.29
C MET A 129 -1.10 -1.80 -3.81
N ILE A 130 -1.30 -2.87 -3.04
CA ILE A 130 -0.80 -3.02 -1.68
C ILE A 130 0.14 -4.23 -1.63
N TYR A 131 1.36 -4.03 -1.15
CA TYR A 131 2.28 -5.14 -0.82
C TYR A 131 2.40 -5.26 0.69
N ILE A 132 2.01 -6.39 1.25
CA ILE A 132 2.07 -6.68 2.67
C ILE A 132 3.29 -7.57 2.94
N SER A 133 4.08 -7.19 3.94
CA SER A 133 5.28 -7.95 4.34
C SER A 133 5.50 -7.86 5.84
N GLN A 134 6.10 -8.90 6.40
CA GLN A 134 6.56 -8.89 7.78
C GLN A 134 7.75 -7.96 8.02
N SER A 135 8.53 -7.68 6.98
CA SER A 135 9.73 -6.85 7.03
C SER A 135 9.76 -5.83 5.90
N TYR A 136 10.02 -4.57 6.24
CA TYR A 136 10.22 -3.52 5.24
C TYR A 136 11.38 -3.86 4.30
N PHE A 137 12.46 -4.45 4.81
CA PHE A 137 13.62 -4.84 3.99
C PHE A 137 13.40 -6.12 3.18
N GLY A 138 12.37 -6.91 3.51
CA GLY A 138 11.95 -8.03 2.68
C GLY A 138 11.22 -7.59 1.40
N ILE A 139 10.60 -6.41 1.40
CA ILE A 139 9.94 -5.88 0.21
C ILE A 139 11.00 -5.51 -0.83
N PRO A 140 10.90 -6.00 -2.08
CA PRO A 140 11.83 -5.66 -3.15
C PRO A 140 12.06 -4.16 -3.29
N LYS A 141 13.33 -3.73 -3.44
CA LYS A 141 13.67 -2.30 -3.58
C LYS A 141 12.85 -1.59 -4.66
N THR A 142 12.62 -2.24 -5.80
CA THR A 142 11.79 -1.73 -6.90
C THR A 142 10.37 -1.37 -6.47
N ILE A 143 9.78 -2.14 -5.54
CA ILE A 143 8.45 -1.90 -5.01
C ILE A 143 8.48 -0.71 -4.04
N ARG A 144 9.44 -0.68 -3.12
CA ARG A 144 9.58 0.36 -2.10
C ARG A 144 9.76 1.76 -2.69
N ILE A 145 10.66 1.92 -3.66
CA ILE A 145 10.93 3.23 -4.30
C ILE A 145 9.74 3.73 -5.14
N ASN A 146 8.82 2.85 -5.51
CA ASN A 146 7.62 3.19 -6.28
C ASN A 146 6.40 3.41 -5.39
N ALA A 147 6.47 3.05 -4.10
CA ALA A 147 5.38 3.27 -3.17
C ALA A 147 5.21 4.76 -2.88
N GLN A 148 3.97 5.18 -2.80
CA GLN A 148 3.55 6.52 -2.40
C GLN A 148 3.14 6.55 -0.92
N TYR A 149 2.69 5.40 -0.41
CA TYR A 149 2.21 5.22 0.94
C TYR A 149 2.95 4.08 1.60
N ILE A 150 3.44 4.30 2.82
CA ILE A 150 4.17 3.26 3.55
C ILE A 150 3.65 3.20 4.96
N ILE A 151 3.13 2.04 5.32
CA ILE A 151 2.62 1.77 6.65
C ILE A 151 3.65 0.95 7.39
N LEU A 152 4.09 1.47 8.52
CA LEU A 152 4.94 0.79 9.49
C LEU A 152 4.09 0.42 10.69
N GLY A 153 4.14 -0.83 11.11
CA GLY A 153 3.61 -1.20 12.44
C GLY A 153 4.71 -1.33 13.47
N ARG A 154 4.38 -1.96 14.61
CA ARG A 154 5.20 -1.99 15.83
C ARG A 154 6.51 -2.77 15.70
N ASN A 155 7.37 -2.60 16.71
CA ASN A 155 8.55 -3.42 16.98
C ASN A 155 9.66 -3.35 15.92
N LEU A 156 9.72 -2.26 15.14
CA LEU A 156 10.89 -1.98 14.31
C LEU A 156 12.07 -1.53 15.18
N THR A 157 13.27 -1.97 14.83
CA THR A 157 14.48 -1.57 15.57
C THR A 157 14.88 -0.14 15.23
N GLN A 158 15.63 0.52 16.11
CA GLN A 158 16.16 1.86 15.82
C GLN A 158 17.06 1.88 14.56
N ARG A 159 17.78 0.78 14.30
CA ARG A 159 18.58 0.62 13.09
C ARG A 159 17.69 0.62 11.85
N ASP A 160 16.62 -0.17 11.88
CA ASP A 160 15.66 -0.27 10.78
C ASP A 160 15.01 1.08 10.48
N LEU A 161 14.51 1.74 11.52
CA LEU A 161 13.92 3.07 11.42
C LEU A 161 14.90 4.09 10.83
N GLY A 162 16.18 4.04 11.22
CA GLY A 162 17.19 4.92 10.66
C GLY A 162 17.47 4.70 9.17
N ILE A 163 17.37 3.45 8.69
CA ILE A 163 17.51 3.15 7.26
C ILE A 163 16.24 3.55 6.51
N ILE A 164 15.07 3.21 7.04
CA ILE A 164 13.74 3.57 6.50
C ILE A 164 13.65 5.09 6.32
N CYS A 165 14.00 5.88 7.34
CA CYS A 165 13.99 7.33 7.27
C CYS A 165 14.84 7.88 6.10
N ARG A 166 15.95 7.22 5.76
CA ARG A 166 16.84 7.63 4.66
C ARG A 166 16.36 7.21 3.27
N ASP A 167 15.43 6.26 3.18
CA ASP A 167 14.85 5.85 1.90
C ASP A 167 13.86 6.89 1.35
N PHE A 168 13.46 7.88 2.16
CA PHE A 168 12.44 8.89 1.79
C PHE A 168 13.01 10.31 1.75
N PRO A 169 12.45 11.16 0.88
CA PRO A 169 12.75 12.59 0.89
C PRO A 169 12.04 13.23 2.10
N THR A 170 12.74 13.28 3.24
CA THR A 170 12.26 13.86 4.50
C THR A 170 13.26 14.86 5.04
N ASP A 171 12.76 15.93 5.64
CA ASP A 171 13.58 16.92 6.36
C ASP A 171 13.68 16.59 7.87
N ILE A 172 13.01 15.52 8.31
CA ILE A 172 13.01 15.07 9.70
C ILE A 172 14.38 14.46 10.04
N PRO A 173 15.08 14.95 11.08
CA PRO A 173 16.27 14.29 11.58
C PRO A 173 15.95 12.86 12.05
N ILE A 174 16.82 11.90 11.75
CA ILE A 174 16.62 10.47 12.08
C ILE A 174 16.20 10.24 13.54
N LYS A 175 16.81 10.96 14.48
CA LYS A 175 16.46 10.87 15.91
C LYS A 175 15.00 11.27 16.15
N THR A 176 14.58 12.39 15.57
CA THR A 176 13.19 12.88 15.64
C THR A 176 12.23 11.87 15.02
N PHE A 177 12.57 11.28 13.86
CA PHE A 177 11.76 10.24 13.23
C PHE A 177 11.59 9.00 14.14
N ILE A 178 12.66 8.54 14.76
CA ILE A 178 12.63 7.40 15.70
C ILE A 178 11.74 7.72 16.91
N ASP A 179 11.89 8.91 17.49
CA ASP A 179 11.09 9.33 18.66
C ASP A 179 9.61 9.50 18.29
N LEU A 180 9.33 10.04 17.09
CA LEU A 180 7.99 10.16 16.54
C LEU A 180 7.35 8.79 16.33
N TYR A 181 8.06 7.84 15.73
CA TYR A 181 7.60 6.47 15.55
C TYR A 181 7.23 5.83 16.90
N LYS A 182 8.11 5.95 17.92
CA LYS A 182 7.86 5.39 19.25
C LYS A 182 6.61 5.96 19.91
N ARG A 183 6.34 7.26 19.73
CA ARG A 183 5.15 7.94 20.26
C ARG A 183 3.89 7.56 19.50
N THR A 184 3.98 7.50 18.17
CA THR A 184 2.86 7.19 17.26
C THR A 184 2.38 5.75 17.45
N ILE A 185 3.32 4.82 17.71
CA ILE A 185 3.03 3.38 17.76
C ILE A 185 3.19 2.77 19.17
N SER A 186 2.76 3.51 20.19
CA SER A 186 2.87 3.11 21.61
C SER A 186 1.83 2.05 22.02
N GLU A 187 0.64 2.08 21.42
CA GLU A 187 -0.50 1.21 21.74
C GLU A 187 -0.56 -0.03 20.85
N LYS A 188 -1.27 -1.10 21.25
CA LYS A 188 -1.38 -2.31 20.41
C LYS A 188 -2.19 -1.97 19.16
N MET A 189 -1.88 -2.64 18.04
CA MET A 189 -2.57 -2.49 16.75
C MET A 189 -2.46 -1.10 16.09
N THR A 190 -1.67 -0.17 16.65
CA THR A 190 -1.44 1.11 16.00
C THR A 190 -0.46 0.98 14.85
N THR A 191 -0.62 1.85 13.85
CA THR A 191 0.30 1.96 12.72
C THR A 191 0.68 3.40 12.45
N MET A 192 1.80 3.58 11.77
CA MET A 192 2.28 4.87 11.27
C MET A 192 2.26 4.82 9.75
N LEU A 193 1.45 5.66 9.13
CA LEU A 193 1.42 5.88 7.69
C LEU A 193 2.34 7.06 7.35
N MET A 194 3.27 6.83 6.44
CA MET A 194 4.04 7.86 5.75
C MET A 194 3.39 8.09 4.37
N ASP A 195 2.81 9.26 4.17
CA ASP A 195 2.29 9.74 2.90
C ASP A 195 3.36 10.59 2.22
N ILE A 196 4.01 10.01 1.22
CA ILE A 196 5.13 10.63 0.51
C ILE A 196 4.63 11.70 -0.47
N ILE A 197 3.39 11.60 -0.95
CA ILE A 197 2.83 12.55 -1.92
C ILE A 197 2.54 13.88 -1.23
N ASN A 198 1.81 13.82 -0.12
CA ASN A 198 1.43 15.01 0.64
C ASN A 198 2.47 15.42 1.67
N ARG A 199 3.55 14.64 1.81
CA ARG A 199 4.59 14.81 2.82
C ARG A 199 4.00 14.91 4.23
N MET A 200 3.22 13.91 4.60
CA MET A 200 2.53 13.84 5.89
C MET A 200 2.74 12.49 6.55
N ILE A 201 2.77 12.49 7.88
CA ILE A 201 2.76 11.30 8.72
C ILE A 201 1.42 11.24 9.45
N TYR A 202 0.81 10.06 9.45
CA TYR A 202 -0.45 9.79 10.13
C TYR A 202 -0.32 8.63 11.13
N LYS A 203 -1.00 8.74 12.27
CA LYS A 203 -1.30 7.62 13.17
C LYS A 203 -2.56 6.93 12.65
N ASN A 204 -2.56 5.60 12.62
CA ASN A 204 -3.72 4.77 12.26
C ASN A 204 -4.38 5.19 10.94
N VAL A 205 -3.55 5.50 9.93
CA VAL A 205 -3.97 5.90 8.57
C VAL A 205 -4.60 7.30 8.47
N ILE A 206 -5.38 7.76 9.45
CA ILE A 206 -6.21 8.97 9.30
C ILE A 206 -5.86 10.13 10.23
N GLU A 207 -5.17 9.90 11.35
CA GLU A 207 -4.89 10.94 12.34
C GLU A 207 -3.57 11.65 12.00
N PRO A 208 -3.58 12.92 11.52
CA PRO A 208 -2.35 13.60 11.15
C PRO A 208 -1.46 13.82 12.38
N VAL A 209 -0.15 13.58 12.22
CA VAL A 209 0.84 13.71 13.28
C VAL A 209 1.78 14.87 13.01
N CYS A 210 2.43 14.87 11.84
CA CYS A 210 3.31 15.97 11.39
C CYS A 210 3.62 15.83 9.90
N ASP A 211 4.27 16.86 9.36
CA ASP A 211 4.81 16.85 7.99
C ASP A 211 6.05 15.93 7.92
N LEU A 212 6.31 15.37 6.73
CA LEU A 212 7.44 14.50 6.39
C LEU A 212 8.62 15.30 5.78
#